data_AF-A0A381IC31-F1
#
_entry.id   AF-A0A381IC31-F1
#
_cell.length_a   1.000
_cell.length_b   1.000
_cell.length_c   1.000
_cell.angle_alpha   90.00
_cell.angle_beta   90.00
_cell.angle_gamma   90.00
#
_symmetry.space_group_name_H-M   'P 1'
#
loop_
_entity.id
_entity.type
_entity.pdbx_description
1 polymer ?
#
loop_
_entity_poly.entity_id
_entity_poly.type
_entity_poly.pdbx_seq_one_letter_code
_entity_poly.pdbx_strand_id
1 'polypeptide(L)'
;MIITLGGGVIGDLGGFAAATFLRGISFIQIPTSLLAQVDSSVGGKVGVDLERGKNLVGSFYQPKAVFIDPNVLLSLPEKFYRDGMAEVIKYGCIKDKTFFNKLLSLKNREEVMQHIEYIIHKCCFIKKTVVEADEKDFGDRMLLNFGHTLGHAIEKYYNFTGYTHGEAVAIGMYKITLESEKIGITKKGTSELIKSILMNYNLPYEIELRDNKSIVDAISLDKKNLGDTLKIILLKDIGESIIYNTTSKFFQEVR
;
A
#
# COMPACT_ATOMS: atom_id res chain seq x y z
N MET A 1 4.49 4.31 -29.02
CA MET A 1 3.85 3.58 -27.92
C MET A 1 4.94 3.03 -27.01
N ILE A 2 4.78 3.11 -25.69
CA ILE A 2 5.72 2.58 -24.70
C ILE A 2 5.19 1.25 -24.13
N ILE A 3 6.08 0.29 -23.87
CA ILE A 3 5.75 -0.95 -23.16
C ILE A 3 6.59 -0.98 -21.89
N THR A 4 5.95 -0.99 -20.71
CA THR A 4 6.67 -1.08 -19.44
C THR A 4 6.70 -2.53 -18.97
N LEU A 5 7.90 -3.12 -18.88
CA LEU A 5 8.12 -4.48 -18.38
C LEU A 5 8.94 -4.41 -17.10
N GLY A 6 8.30 -4.62 -15.95
CA GLY A 6 8.99 -4.49 -14.66
C GLY A 6 8.05 -4.38 -13.46
N GLY A 7 8.61 -4.10 -12.29
CA GLY A 7 7.83 -3.74 -11.10
C GLY A 7 7.29 -2.30 -11.16
N GLY A 8 6.73 -1.82 -10.05
CA GLY A 8 6.07 -0.52 -9.97
C GLY A 8 6.94 0.67 -10.40
N VAL A 9 8.23 0.66 -10.06
CA VAL A 9 9.18 1.72 -10.48
C VAL A 9 9.25 1.87 -12.01
N ILE A 10 9.29 0.76 -12.75
CA ILE A 10 9.34 0.78 -14.21
C ILE A 10 7.99 1.22 -14.79
N GLY A 11 6.88 0.78 -14.18
CA GLY A 11 5.53 1.21 -14.54
C GLY A 11 5.33 2.71 -14.39
N ASP A 12 5.72 3.27 -13.25
CA ASP A 12 5.55 4.69 -12.92
C ASP A 12 6.44 5.57 -13.80
N LEU A 13 7.72 5.23 -13.95
CA LEU A 13 8.65 5.97 -14.80
C LEU A 13 8.24 5.92 -16.27
N GLY A 14 7.97 4.72 -16.80
CA GLY A 14 7.60 4.55 -18.20
C GLY A 14 6.23 5.14 -18.51
N GLY A 15 5.29 5.06 -17.58
CA GLY A 15 3.98 5.70 -17.68
C GLY A 15 4.08 7.23 -17.63
N PHE A 16 4.95 7.80 -16.79
CA PHE A 16 5.16 9.24 -16.73
C PHE A 16 5.86 9.77 -17.99
N ALA A 17 6.84 9.03 -18.50
CA ALA A 17 7.44 9.31 -19.81
C ALA A 17 6.37 9.26 -20.92
N ALA A 18 5.48 8.27 -20.91
CA ALA A 18 4.38 8.19 -21.88
C ALA A 18 3.39 9.36 -21.77
N ALA A 19 3.08 9.80 -20.55
CA ALA A 19 2.18 10.92 -20.28
C ALA A 19 2.73 12.27 -20.79
N THR A 20 4.05 12.44 -20.78
CA THR A 20 4.70 13.73 -21.07
C THR A 20 5.32 13.79 -22.46
N PHE A 21 5.80 12.66 -22.99
CA PHE A 21 6.40 12.59 -24.31
C PHE A 21 5.37 12.94 -25.39
N LEU A 22 5.71 13.94 -26.22
CA LEU A 22 4.81 14.51 -27.24
C LEU A 22 3.42 14.90 -26.68
N ARG A 23 3.35 15.31 -25.41
CA ARG A 23 2.12 15.62 -24.67
C ARG A 23 1.15 14.43 -24.48
N GLY A 24 1.67 13.21 -24.61
CA GLY A 24 0.92 11.98 -24.36
C GLY A 24 0.99 11.01 -25.54
N ILE A 25 1.59 9.85 -25.30
CA ILE A 25 1.54 8.70 -26.22
C ILE A 25 1.02 7.47 -25.49
N SER A 26 0.36 6.56 -26.23
CA SER A 26 -0.13 5.30 -25.67
C SER A 26 0.98 4.48 -25.00
N PHE A 27 0.65 3.81 -23.90
CA PHE A 27 1.48 2.80 -23.27
C PHE A 27 0.68 1.61 -22.75
N ILE A 28 1.36 0.50 -22.49
CA ILE A 28 0.81 -0.69 -21.81
C ILE A 28 1.74 -1.10 -20.66
N GLN A 29 1.20 -1.77 -19.64
CA GLN A 29 1.97 -2.31 -18.53
C GLN A 29 2.03 -3.84 -18.56
N ILE A 30 3.22 -4.38 -18.29
CA ILE A 30 3.49 -5.81 -18.07
C ILE A 30 4.18 -5.93 -16.69
N PRO A 31 3.40 -5.95 -15.59
CA PRO A 31 3.94 -5.98 -14.23
C PRO A 31 4.62 -7.32 -13.88
N THR A 32 5.85 -7.25 -13.38
CA THR A 32 6.66 -8.43 -13.03
C THR A 32 6.93 -8.63 -11.53
N SER A 33 6.44 -7.74 -10.68
CA SER A 33 6.43 -7.93 -9.22
C SER A 33 5.01 -8.12 -8.71
N LEU A 34 4.86 -8.81 -7.58
CA LEU A 34 3.54 -9.02 -6.97
C LEU A 34 2.85 -7.68 -6.69
N LEU A 35 3.57 -6.72 -6.09
CA LEU A 35 3.07 -5.37 -5.84
C LEU A 35 2.54 -4.71 -7.13
N ALA A 36 3.26 -4.84 -8.24
CA ALA A 36 2.82 -4.24 -9.50
C ALA A 36 1.60 -4.94 -10.08
N GLN A 37 1.51 -6.26 -9.94
CA GLN A 37 0.38 -7.06 -10.43
C GLN A 37 -0.91 -6.78 -9.65
N VAL A 38 -0.81 -6.53 -8.33
CA VAL A 38 -1.99 -6.36 -7.46
C VAL A 38 -2.37 -4.89 -7.23
N ASP A 39 -1.42 -3.98 -7.40
CA ASP A 39 -1.60 -2.56 -7.08
C ASP A 39 -1.06 -1.65 -8.19
N SER A 40 0.24 -1.39 -8.26
CA SER A 40 0.78 -0.18 -8.93
C SER A 40 0.48 -0.09 -10.44
N SER A 41 0.36 -1.21 -11.15
CA SER A 41 0.07 -1.18 -12.60
C SER A 41 -1.36 -0.76 -12.95
N VAL A 42 -2.28 -0.78 -11.98
CA VAL A 42 -3.70 -0.48 -12.17
C VAL A 42 -4.03 0.91 -11.62
N GLY A 43 -4.68 1.74 -12.43
CA GLY A 43 -5.27 3.01 -12.01
C GLY A 43 -4.47 4.28 -12.32
N GLY A 44 -3.43 4.17 -13.14
CA GLY A 44 -2.87 5.30 -13.90
C GLY A 44 -2.16 6.39 -13.09
N LYS A 45 -1.83 6.16 -11.81
CA LYS A 45 -0.90 7.05 -11.11
C LYS A 45 0.50 6.72 -11.58
N VAL A 46 1.15 7.66 -12.26
CA VAL A 46 2.51 7.50 -12.80
C VAL A 46 3.35 8.69 -12.37
N GLY A 47 4.63 8.49 -12.10
CA GLY A 47 5.46 9.56 -11.59
C GLY A 47 6.89 9.17 -11.30
N VAL A 48 7.58 10.10 -10.66
CA VAL A 48 8.97 9.97 -10.23
C VAL A 48 9.16 10.59 -8.85
N ASP A 49 10.17 10.09 -8.15
CA ASP A 49 10.62 10.66 -6.89
C ASP A 49 11.44 11.94 -7.13
N LEU A 50 11.39 12.86 -6.17
CA LEU A 50 12.34 13.98 -6.07
C LEU A 50 13.17 13.83 -4.80
N GLU A 51 14.28 14.55 -4.68
CA GLU A 51 15.10 14.56 -3.45
C GLU A 51 14.28 14.86 -2.18
N ARG A 52 13.18 15.61 -2.31
CA ARG A 52 12.30 16.01 -1.21
C ARG A 52 11.26 14.96 -0.82
N GLY A 53 11.04 13.91 -1.61
CA GLY A 53 10.06 12.88 -1.31
C GLY A 53 9.59 12.05 -2.50
N LYS A 54 8.83 11.01 -2.18
CA LYS A 54 8.33 10.02 -3.14
C LYS A 54 7.16 10.54 -3.98
N ASN A 55 7.12 10.16 -5.25
CA ASN A 55 5.99 10.39 -6.18
C ASN A 55 5.49 11.84 -6.24
N LEU A 56 6.37 12.83 -6.00
CA LEU A 56 5.99 14.24 -5.91
C LEU A 56 5.71 14.88 -7.28
N VAL A 57 6.22 14.29 -8.35
CA VAL A 57 5.97 14.74 -9.73
C VAL A 57 5.40 13.56 -10.52
N GLY A 58 4.24 13.77 -11.13
CA GLY A 58 3.54 12.70 -11.82
C GLY A 58 2.35 13.18 -12.64
N SER A 59 1.59 12.21 -13.12
CA SER A 59 0.35 12.41 -13.87
C SER A 59 -0.65 11.30 -13.54
N PHE A 60 -1.93 11.59 -13.70
CA PHE A 60 -2.96 10.56 -13.84
C PHE A 60 -3.07 10.22 -15.33
N TYR A 61 -2.47 9.10 -15.75
CA TYR A 61 -2.39 8.66 -17.14
C TYR A 61 -2.63 7.15 -17.26
N GLN A 62 -3.79 6.77 -17.80
CA GLN A 62 -4.19 5.35 -17.88
C GLN A 62 -3.45 4.59 -18.98
N PRO A 63 -2.96 3.37 -18.71
CA PRO A 63 -2.45 2.48 -19.76
C PRO A 63 -3.58 2.03 -20.68
N LYS A 64 -3.24 1.68 -21.93
CA LYS A 64 -4.19 1.07 -22.87
C LYS A 64 -4.56 -0.36 -22.48
N ALA A 65 -3.66 -1.06 -21.79
CA ALA A 65 -3.87 -2.40 -21.25
C ALA A 65 -2.84 -2.71 -20.16
N VAL A 66 -3.20 -3.64 -19.27
CA VAL A 66 -2.30 -4.23 -18.27
C VAL A 66 -2.33 -5.74 -18.50
N PHE A 67 -1.17 -6.35 -18.76
CA PHE A 67 -1.02 -7.78 -19.02
C PHE A 67 -0.31 -8.44 -17.85
N ILE A 68 -1.05 -9.20 -17.05
CA ILE A 68 -0.52 -9.86 -15.85
C ILE A 68 -0.28 -11.33 -16.17
N ASP A 69 0.98 -11.75 -16.12
CA ASP A 69 1.38 -13.16 -16.12
C ASP A 69 1.88 -13.52 -14.70
N PRO A 70 1.14 -14.33 -13.92
CA PRO A 70 1.57 -14.71 -12.58
C PRO A 70 2.84 -15.57 -12.55
N ASN A 71 3.21 -16.23 -13.67
CA ASN A 71 4.37 -17.14 -13.69
C ASN A 71 5.70 -16.40 -13.50
N VAL A 72 5.77 -15.12 -13.86
CA VAL A 72 6.97 -14.30 -13.62
C VAL A 72 7.30 -14.19 -12.13
N LEU A 73 6.31 -14.37 -11.25
CA LEU A 73 6.49 -14.36 -9.80
C LEU A 73 7.30 -15.56 -9.31
N LEU A 74 7.41 -16.65 -10.08
CA LEU A 74 8.26 -17.80 -9.72
C LEU A 74 9.75 -17.41 -9.64
N SER A 75 10.15 -16.39 -10.40
CA SER A 75 11.52 -15.84 -10.39
C SER A 75 11.71 -14.67 -9.41
N LEU A 76 10.64 -14.19 -8.77
CA LEU A 76 10.68 -13.01 -7.92
C LEU A 76 11.38 -13.34 -6.58
N PRO A 77 12.42 -12.59 -6.19
CA PRO A 77 13.06 -12.78 -4.89
C PRO A 77 12.08 -12.62 -3.73
N GLU A 78 12.26 -13.44 -2.69
CA GLU A 78 11.33 -13.52 -1.55
C GLU A 78 11.04 -12.17 -0.89
N LYS A 79 12.06 -11.32 -0.78
CA LYS A 79 11.91 -9.96 -0.24
C LYS A 79 10.84 -9.14 -0.98
N PHE A 80 10.86 -9.14 -2.32
CA PHE A 80 9.90 -8.38 -3.13
C PHE A 80 8.52 -9.04 -3.19
N TYR A 81 8.47 -10.36 -3.00
CA TYR A 81 7.22 -11.08 -2.84
C TYR A 81 6.52 -10.69 -1.53
N ARG A 82 7.25 -10.71 -0.40
CA ARG A 82 6.76 -10.21 0.91
C ARG A 82 6.27 -8.77 0.82
N ASP A 83 7.00 -7.90 0.12
CA ASP A 83 6.59 -6.51 -0.10
C ASP A 83 5.22 -6.41 -0.77
N GLY A 84 4.98 -7.21 -1.82
CA GLY A 84 3.69 -7.26 -2.50
C GLY A 84 2.57 -7.83 -1.62
N MET A 85 2.87 -8.78 -0.75
CA MET A 85 1.87 -9.37 0.16
C MET A 85 1.31 -8.35 1.15
N ALA A 86 2.07 -7.32 1.54
CA ALA A 86 1.55 -6.24 2.38
C ALA A 86 0.37 -5.52 1.71
N GLU A 87 0.47 -5.24 0.41
CA GLU A 87 -0.62 -4.64 -0.37
C GLU A 87 -1.79 -5.60 -0.58
N VAL A 88 -1.52 -6.89 -0.80
CA VAL A 88 -2.56 -7.92 -0.88
C VAL A 88 -3.38 -7.97 0.40
N ILE A 89 -2.72 -7.98 1.56
CA ILE A 89 -3.37 -7.99 2.88
C ILE A 89 -4.18 -6.71 3.09
N LYS A 90 -3.64 -5.55 2.69
CA LYS A 90 -4.35 -4.26 2.76
C LYS A 90 -5.72 -4.34 2.13
N TYR A 91 -5.85 -4.90 0.92
CA TYR A 91 -7.15 -5.04 0.24
C TYR A 91 -8.18 -5.84 1.06
N GLY A 92 -7.75 -6.93 1.70
CA GLY A 92 -8.61 -7.70 2.60
C GLY A 92 -9.03 -6.88 3.83
N CYS A 93 -8.09 -6.15 4.42
CA CYS A 93 -8.36 -5.28 5.57
C CYS A 93 -9.41 -4.21 5.24
N ILE A 94 -9.33 -3.56 4.08
CA ILE A 94 -10.15 -2.38 3.78
C ILE A 94 -11.53 -2.67 3.18
N LYS A 95 -11.70 -3.79 2.46
CA LYS A 95 -12.89 -4.00 1.62
C LYS A 95 -13.45 -5.43 1.57
N ASP A 96 -12.69 -6.47 1.94
CA ASP A 96 -13.17 -7.85 1.78
C ASP A 96 -12.67 -8.77 2.91
N LYS A 97 -13.53 -8.97 3.92
CA LYS A 97 -13.27 -9.87 5.06
C LYS A 97 -13.12 -11.33 4.65
N THR A 98 -13.85 -11.77 3.63
CA THR A 98 -13.76 -13.14 3.13
C THR A 98 -12.40 -13.37 2.48
N PHE A 99 -11.93 -12.38 1.72
CA PHE A 99 -10.59 -12.39 1.13
C PHE A 99 -9.50 -12.38 2.21
N PHE A 100 -9.61 -11.53 3.23
CA PHE A 100 -8.70 -11.53 4.38
C PHE A 100 -8.61 -12.92 5.05
N ASN A 101 -9.76 -13.54 5.34
CA ASN A 101 -9.81 -14.86 5.96
C ASN A 101 -9.20 -15.95 5.06
N LYS A 102 -9.41 -15.87 3.74
CA LYS A 102 -8.75 -16.76 2.77
C LYS A 102 -7.24 -16.60 2.86
N LEU A 103 -6.72 -15.38 2.84
CA LEU A 103 -5.28 -15.12 2.98
C LEU A 103 -4.73 -15.64 4.32
N LEU A 104 -5.46 -15.47 5.43
CA LEU A 104 -5.06 -15.97 6.74
C LEU A 104 -4.99 -17.53 6.80
N SER A 105 -5.79 -18.20 5.97
CA SER A 105 -5.80 -19.67 5.88
C SER A 105 -4.57 -20.24 5.16
N LEU A 106 -3.95 -19.47 4.25
CA LEU A 106 -2.76 -19.88 3.51
C LEU A 106 -1.51 -19.68 4.36
N LYS A 107 -0.60 -20.65 4.36
CA LYS A 107 0.52 -20.72 5.33
C LYS A 107 1.89 -20.38 4.77
N ASN A 108 2.06 -20.44 3.46
CA ASN A 108 3.35 -20.27 2.80
C ASN A 108 3.16 -19.75 1.38
N ARG A 109 4.28 -19.45 0.72
CA ARG A 109 4.30 -18.95 -0.66
C ARG A 109 3.73 -19.97 -1.63
N GLU A 110 3.97 -21.26 -1.45
CA GLU A 110 3.47 -22.32 -2.33
C GLU A 110 1.94 -22.34 -2.37
N GLU A 111 1.28 -22.31 -1.21
CA GLU A 111 -0.19 -22.26 -1.11
C GLU A 111 -0.77 -20.97 -1.70
N VAL A 112 -0.08 -19.84 -1.54
CA VAL A 112 -0.48 -18.60 -2.21
C VAL A 112 -0.34 -18.71 -3.72
N MET A 113 0.78 -19.27 -4.20
CA MET A 113 1.02 -19.45 -5.64
C MET A 113 -0.02 -20.36 -6.29
N GLN A 114 -0.56 -21.35 -5.58
CA GLN A 114 -1.69 -22.17 -6.07
C GLN A 114 -3.00 -21.38 -6.24
N HIS A 115 -3.13 -20.23 -5.58
CA HIS A 115 -4.31 -19.37 -5.62
C HIS A 115 -4.02 -17.97 -6.21
N ILE A 116 -2.86 -17.79 -6.84
CA ILE A 116 -2.34 -16.46 -7.16
C ILE A 116 -3.23 -15.69 -8.15
N GLU A 117 -3.81 -16.38 -9.13
CA GLU A 117 -4.73 -15.76 -10.10
C GLU A 117 -5.96 -15.19 -9.41
N TYR A 118 -6.55 -15.93 -8.47
CA TYR A 118 -7.68 -15.45 -7.66
C TYR A 118 -7.28 -14.24 -6.81
N ILE A 119 -6.11 -14.29 -6.19
CA ILE A 119 -5.59 -13.22 -5.31
C ILE A 119 -5.35 -11.94 -6.11
N ILE A 120 -4.66 -12.05 -7.25
CA ILE A 120 -4.42 -10.93 -8.17
C ILE A 120 -5.75 -10.36 -8.65
N HIS A 121 -6.65 -11.21 -9.17
CA HIS A 121 -7.95 -10.79 -9.66
C HIS A 121 -8.74 -10.03 -8.58
N LYS A 122 -8.76 -10.51 -7.34
CA LYS A 122 -9.45 -9.85 -6.22
C LYS A 122 -8.87 -8.47 -5.92
N CYS A 123 -7.55 -8.34 -5.84
CA CYS A 123 -6.90 -7.05 -5.60
C CYS A 123 -7.19 -6.07 -6.75
N CYS A 124 -7.02 -6.51 -7.99
CA CYS A 124 -7.33 -5.69 -9.17
C CYS A 124 -8.79 -5.27 -9.22
N PHE A 125 -9.73 -6.16 -8.88
CA PHE A 125 -11.16 -5.86 -8.87
C PHE A 125 -11.51 -4.80 -7.82
N ILE A 126 -10.98 -4.92 -6.60
CA ILE A 126 -11.19 -3.92 -5.56
C ILE A 126 -10.58 -2.58 -5.98
N LYS A 127 -9.34 -2.58 -6.48
CA LYS A 127 -8.68 -1.36 -6.94
C LYS A 127 -9.43 -0.71 -8.09
N LYS A 128 -9.83 -1.49 -9.09
CA LYS A 128 -10.65 -1.05 -10.23
C LYS A 128 -11.91 -0.32 -9.74
N THR A 129 -12.68 -0.95 -8.84
CA THR A 129 -13.94 -0.39 -8.32
C THR A 129 -13.74 0.98 -7.72
N VAL A 130 -12.65 1.16 -6.96
CA VAL A 130 -12.31 2.41 -6.30
C VAL A 130 -11.77 3.46 -7.28
N VAL A 131 -10.97 3.06 -8.27
CA VAL A 131 -10.43 3.94 -9.32
C VAL A 131 -11.53 4.42 -10.26
N GLU A 132 -12.48 3.57 -10.64
CA GLU A 132 -13.60 3.95 -11.51
C GLU A 132 -14.53 4.95 -10.82
N ALA A 133 -14.69 4.83 -9.50
CA ALA A 133 -15.47 5.78 -8.71
C ALA A 133 -14.74 7.11 -8.47
N ASP A 134 -13.41 7.09 -8.33
CA ASP A 134 -12.61 8.25 -7.98
C ASP A 134 -11.20 8.19 -8.62
N GLU A 135 -11.14 8.47 -9.92
CA GLU A 135 -9.89 8.35 -10.67
C GLU A 135 -8.81 9.30 -10.15
N LYS A 136 -9.17 10.50 -9.70
CA LYS A 136 -8.21 11.55 -9.32
C LYS A 136 -7.90 11.60 -7.83
N ASP A 137 -8.39 10.64 -7.06
CA ASP A 137 -8.08 10.47 -5.64
C ASP A 137 -8.50 11.65 -4.74
N PHE A 138 -9.73 12.14 -4.93
CA PHE A 138 -10.31 13.21 -4.10
C PHE A 138 -11.24 12.70 -2.98
N GLY A 139 -11.58 11.41 -2.99
CA GLY A 139 -12.55 10.77 -2.10
C GLY A 139 -12.19 9.33 -1.77
N ASP A 140 -13.02 8.37 -2.19
CA ASP A 140 -12.94 6.96 -1.76
C ASP A 140 -11.63 6.26 -2.17
N ARG A 141 -10.90 6.77 -3.17
CA ARG A 141 -9.59 6.23 -3.53
C ARG A 141 -8.54 6.39 -2.45
N MET A 142 -8.77 7.31 -1.50
CA MET A 142 -7.93 7.46 -0.33
C MET A 142 -7.93 6.22 0.56
N LEU A 143 -8.98 5.37 0.53
CA LEU A 143 -9.04 4.15 1.31
C LEU A 143 -7.89 3.17 0.98
N LEU A 144 -7.31 3.28 -0.22
CA LEU A 144 -6.13 2.50 -0.63
C LEU A 144 -4.86 2.90 0.11
N ASN A 145 -4.88 4.01 0.87
CA ASN A 145 -3.77 4.50 1.69
C ASN A 145 -3.82 3.95 3.14
N PHE A 146 -4.61 2.92 3.41
CA PHE A 146 -4.57 2.22 4.71
C PHE A 146 -3.14 1.73 5.00
N GLY A 147 -2.65 2.04 6.20
CA GLY A 147 -1.26 1.81 6.62
C GLY A 147 -0.23 2.80 6.05
N HIS A 148 -0.52 3.52 4.96
CA HIS A 148 0.47 4.35 4.26
C HIS A 148 0.84 5.63 5.00
N THR A 149 -0.06 6.22 5.79
CA THR A 149 0.27 7.43 6.59
C THR A 149 1.45 7.16 7.52
N LEU A 150 1.43 6.02 8.20
CA LEU A 150 2.54 5.59 9.06
C LEU A 150 3.69 4.98 8.25
N GLY A 151 3.38 4.18 7.22
CA GLY A 151 4.38 3.56 6.36
C GLY A 151 5.31 4.59 5.71
N HIS A 152 4.77 5.63 5.08
CA HIS A 152 5.58 6.70 4.48
C HIS A 152 6.40 7.47 5.53
N ALA A 153 5.86 7.68 6.73
CA ALA A 153 6.60 8.32 7.81
C ALA A 153 7.80 7.46 8.27
N ILE A 154 7.62 6.15 8.35
CA ILE A 154 8.70 5.18 8.66
C ILE A 154 9.75 5.20 7.56
N GLU A 155 9.35 5.08 6.29
CA GLU A 155 10.27 5.12 5.16
C GLU A 155 11.11 6.40 5.16
N LYS A 156 10.47 7.55 5.38
CA LYS A 156 11.15 8.86 5.46
C LYS A 156 12.10 8.94 6.66
N TYR A 157 11.73 8.42 7.82
CA TYR A 157 12.57 8.43 9.02
C TYR A 157 13.90 7.70 8.84
N TYR A 158 13.86 6.53 8.18
CA TYR A 158 15.08 5.78 7.88
C TYR A 158 15.72 6.18 6.53
N ASN A 159 15.34 7.33 5.95
CA ASN A 159 15.84 7.81 4.66
C ASN A 159 15.75 6.75 3.55
N PHE A 160 14.63 6.02 3.50
CA PHE A 160 14.36 4.94 2.54
C PHE A 160 15.35 3.77 2.62
N THR A 161 15.99 3.59 3.78
CA THR A 161 16.84 2.45 4.11
C THR A 161 16.24 1.62 5.25
N GLY A 162 16.72 0.40 5.46
CA GLY A 162 16.30 -0.46 6.56
C GLY A 162 14.99 -1.22 6.30
N TYR A 163 13.89 -0.52 6.03
CA TYR A 163 12.58 -1.11 5.73
C TYR A 163 12.24 -0.99 4.25
N THR A 164 11.64 -2.03 3.68
CA THR A 164 11.00 -1.91 2.37
C THR A 164 9.66 -1.17 2.48
N HIS A 165 9.08 -0.81 1.34
CA HIS A 165 7.76 -0.20 1.28
C HIS A 165 6.68 -1.08 1.93
N GLY A 166 6.62 -2.37 1.54
CA GLY A 166 5.62 -3.29 2.08
C GLY A 166 5.81 -3.56 3.58
N GLU A 167 7.05 -3.63 4.06
CA GLU A 167 7.34 -3.74 5.50
C GLU A 167 6.86 -2.51 6.28
N ALA A 168 7.11 -1.30 5.75
CA ALA A 168 6.64 -0.07 6.38
C ALA A 168 5.11 0.04 6.38
N VAL A 169 4.45 -0.33 5.28
CA VAL A 169 2.98 -0.38 5.18
C VAL A 169 2.40 -1.40 6.16
N ALA A 170 3.02 -2.58 6.30
CA ALA A 170 2.61 -3.62 7.25
C ALA A 170 2.63 -3.12 8.72
N ILE A 171 3.74 -2.50 9.13
CA ILE A 171 3.86 -1.86 10.45
C ILE A 171 2.77 -0.79 10.61
N GLY A 172 2.58 0.03 9.58
CA GLY A 172 1.57 1.08 9.57
C GLY A 172 0.14 0.55 9.74
N MET A 173 -0.22 -0.54 9.06
CA MET A 173 -1.53 -1.19 9.20
C MET A 173 -1.78 -1.68 10.62
N TYR A 174 -0.79 -2.34 11.25
CA TYR A 174 -0.94 -2.83 12.61
C TYR A 174 -1.04 -1.68 13.62
N LYS A 175 -0.10 -0.73 13.59
CA LYS A 175 -0.03 0.37 14.55
C LYS A 175 -1.26 1.27 14.50
N ILE A 176 -1.73 1.63 13.30
CA ILE A 176 -2.91 2.50 13.17
C ILE A 176 -4.19 1.80 13.66
N THR A 177 -4.29 0.48 13.44
CA THR A 177 -5.42 -0.32 13.91
C THR A 177 -5.39 -0.46 15.43
N LEU A 178 -4.21 -0.71 16.01
CA LEU A 178 -4.03 -0.82 17.45
C LEU A 178 -4.47 0.46 18.19
N GLU A 179 -4.08 1.64 17.70
CA GLU A 179 -4.53 2.90 18.30
C GLU A 179 -6.03 3.14 18.09
N SER A 180 -6.54 2.84 16.91
CA SER A 180 -7.95 2.99 16.58
C SER A 180 -8.85 2.08 17.43
N GLU A 181 -8.36 0.92 17.86
CA GLU A 181 -9.03 0.06 18.84
C GLU A 181 -9.08 0.68 20.24
N LYS A 182 -7.98 1.28 20.71
CA LYS A 182 -7.92 1.90 22.06
C LYS A 182 -8.95 3.00 22.23
N ILE A 183 -9.20 3.77 21.16
CA ILE A 183 -10.19 4.86 21.15
C ILE A 183 -11.59 4.43 20.71
N GLY A 184 -11.81 3.13 20.48
CA GLY A 184 -13.13 2.55 20.23
C GLY A 184 -13.70 2.76 18.82
N ILE A 185 -12.89 3.19 17.85
CA ILE A 185 -13.31 3.30 16.44
C ILE A 185 -13.27 1.93 15.77
N THR A 186 -12.18 1.18 16.00
CA THR A 186 -12.03 -0.18 15.49
C THR A 186 -12.54 -1.19 16.50
N LYS A 187 -13.25 -2.22 16.00
CA LYS A 187 -13.67 -3.37 16.79
C LYS A 187 -12.46 -4.05 17.43
N LYS A 188 -12.53 -4.27 18.74
CA LYS A 188 -11.52 -4.96 19.53
C LYS A 188 -11.11 -6.32 18.92
N GLY A 189 -9.81 -6.56 18.80
CA GLY A 189 -9.23 -7.81 18.29
C GLY A 189 -8.93 -7.82 16.78
N THR A 190 -9.29 -6.76 16.06
CA THR A 190 -8.91 -6.53 14.66
C THR A 190 -7.38 -6.39 14.51
N SER A 191 -6.70 -5.68 15.40
CA SER A 191 -5.25 -5.52 15.40
C SER A 191 -4.52 -6.84 15.60
N GLU A 192 -5.08 -7.75 16.40
CA GLU A 192 -4.52 -9.09 16.61
C GLU A 192 -4.68 -9.99 15.37
N LEU A 193 -5.81 -9.87 14.65
CA LEU A 193 -5.98 -10.52 13.35
C LEU A 193 -4.95 -10.00 12.34
N ILE A 194 -4.73 -8.68 12.28
CA ILE A 194 -3.70 -8.07 11.42
C ILE A 194 -2.31 -8.57 11.82
N LYS A 195 -1.97 -8.56 13.11
CA LYS A 195 -0.69 -9.10 13.59
C LYS A 195 -0.49 -10.56 13.17
N SER A 196 -1.52 -11.39 13.34
CA SER A 196 -1.48 -12.81 13.00
C SER A 196 -1.21 -13.03 11.51
N ILE A 197 -1.90 -12.30 10.61
CA ILE A 197 -1.66 -12.43 9.18
C ILE A 197 -0.29 -11.90 8.78
N LEU A 198 0.16 -10.78 9.35
CA LEU A 198 1.50 -10.24 9.07
C LEU A 198 2.59 -11.25 9.45
N MET A 199 2.47 -11.89 10.63
CA MET A 199 3.39 -12.94 11.06
C MET A 199 3.37 -14.15 10.11
N ASN A 200 2.20 -14.57 9.61
CA ASN A 200 2.10 -15.68 8.65
C ASN A 200 2.87 -15.41 7.34
N TYR A 201 2.97 -14.15 6.93
CA TYR A 201 3.69 -13.73 5.72
C TYR A 201 5.07 -13.15 6.02
N ASN A 202 5.60 -13.41 7.23
CA ASN A 202 6.89 -12.92 7.70
C ASN A 202 7.04 -11.39 7.59
N LEU A 203 5.95 -10.62 7.65
CA LEU A 203 5.98 -9.16 7.61
C LEU A 203 6.12 -8.58 9.03
N PRO A 204 6.90 -7.49 9.20
CA PRO A 204 7.02 -6.85 10.49
C PRO A 204 5.73 -6.11 10.86
N TYR A 205 5.46 -6.09 12.17
CA TYR A 205 4.39 -5.29 12.77
C TYR A 205 4.94 -4.32 13.84
N GLU A 206 6.22 -4.46 14.20
CA GLU A 206 6.95 -3.57 15.09
C GLU A 206 8.08 -2.86 14.34
N ILE A 207 8.51 -1.74 14.91
CA ILE A 207 9.58 -0.89 14.40
C ILE A 207 10.70 -0.83 15.44
N GLU A 208 11.94 -1.04 15.01
CA GLU A 208 13.12 -0.94 15.86
C GLU A 208 13.66 0.49 15.84
N LEU A 209 13.18 1.33 16.75
CA LEU A 209 13.59 2.73 16.85
C LEU A 209 15.04 2.84 17.35
N ARG A 210 15.92 3.45 16.56
CA ARG A 210 17.36 3.53 16.89
C ARG A 210 17.74 4.54 17.98
N ASP A 211 16.85 5.46 18.38
CA ASP A 211 17.25 6.67 19.14
C ASP A 211 16.33 7.10 20.31
N ASN A 212 15.55 6.22 20.96
CA ASN A 212 14.55 6.60 22.00
C ASN A 212 13.53 7.70 21.57
N LYS A 213 13.57 8.14 20.31
CA LYS A 213 12.59 9.02 19.69
C LYS A 213 11.32 8.23 19.45
N SER A 214 10.19 8.85 19.71
CA SER A 214 8.91 8.22 19.48
C SER A 214 8.62 8.13 17.97
N ILE A 215 7.83 7.14 17.55
CA ILE A 215 7.22 7.11 16.20
C ILE A 215 6.54 8.46 15.89
N VAL A 216 6.01 9.11 16.92
CA VAL A 216 5.42 10.44 16.85
C VAL A 216 6.41 11.47 16.33
N ASP A 217 7.70 11.41 16.68
CA ASP A 217 8.72 12.35 16.21
C ASP A 217 9.07 12.16 14.73
N ALA A 218 9.08 10.90 14.27
CA ALA A 218 9.21 10.55 12.85
C ALA A 218 8.02 11.09 12.03
N ILE A 219 6.80 10.91 12.54
CA ILE A 219 5.56 11.49 11.99
C ILE A 219 5.60 13.02 12.10
N SER A 220 6.22 13.56 13.16
CA SER A 220 6.31 14.99 13.44
C SER A 220 7.18 15.75 12.46
N LEU A 221 8.18 15.11 11.86
CA LEU A 221 9.00 15.73 10.81
C LEU A 221 8.17 16.06 9.56
N ASP A 222 7.00 15.44 9.39
CA ASP A 222 6.04 15.75 8.34
C ASP A 222 5.07 16.89 8.73
N LYS A 223 5.06 17.35 9.99
CA LYS A 223 4.17 18.42 10.54
C LYS A 223 4.27 19.75 9.80
N LYS A 224 5.37 20.04 9.10
CA LYS A 224 5.50 21.32 8.36
C LYS A 224 4.62 21.38 7.11
N ASN A 225 4.11 20.24 6.63
CA ASN A 225 3.30 20.14 5.41
C ASN A 225 1.86 19.66 5.63
N LEU A 226 1.54 19.23 6.86
CA LEU A 226 0.24 18.71 7.23
C LEU A 226 -0.56 19.86 7.86
N GLY A 227 -1.55 20.39 7.13
CA GLY A 227 -2.43 21.45 7.64
C GLY A 227 -3.21 21.05 8.90
N ASP A 228 -4.12 21.92 9.36
CA ASP A 228 -4.84 21.73 10.63
C ASP A 228 -5.68 20.45 10.71
N THR A 229 -6.02 19.82 9.58
CA THR A 229 -6.81 18.58 9.51
C THR A 229 -6.11 17.51 8.67
N LEU A 230 -5.96 16.33 9.26
CA LEU A 230 -5.40 15.11 8.67
C LEU A 230 -6.51 14.14 8.29
N LYS A 231 -6.48 13.62 7.07
CA LYS A 231 -7.29 12.48 6.66
C LYS A 231 -6.46 11.21 6.78
N ILE A 232 -6.88 10.31 7.66
CA ILE A 232 -6.24 8.99 7.84
C ILE A 232 -7.26 7.89 7.56
N ILE A 233 -6.78 6.69 7.24
CA ILE A 233 -7.65 5.55 6.97
C ILE A 233 -7.65 4.61 8.15
N LEU A 234 -8.83 4.38 8.72
CA LEU A 234 -9.04 3.47 9.85
C LEU A 234 -9.95 2.32 9.42
N LEU A 235 -10.02 1.27 10.25
CA LEU A 235 -10.97 0.17 10.09
C LEU A 235 -12.08 0.28 11.14
N LYS A 236 -13.30 -0.12 10.79
CA LYS A 236 -14.34 -0.44 11.78
C LYS A 236 -14.25 -1.91 12.19
N ASP A 237 -14.10 -2.80 11.22
CA ASP A 237 -13.77 -4.24 11.35
C ASP A 237 -12.95 -4.59 10.08
N ILE A 238 -12.36 -5.77 10.04
CA ILE A 238 -11.77 -6.29 8.80
C ILE A 238 -12.83 -6.28 7.69
N GLY A 239 -12.47 -5.71 6.54
CA GLY A 239 -13.32 -5.56 5.38
C GLY A 239 -14.13 -4.26 5.34
N GLU A 240 -14.06 -3.42 6.37
CA GLU A 240 -14.75 -2.12 6.41
C GLU A 240 -13.80 -1.00 6.86
N SER A 241 -13.32 -0.21 5.91
CA SER A 241 -12.52 0.99 6.17
C SER A 241 -13.31 2.29 6.11
N ILE A 242 -12.79 3.32 6.78
CA ILE A 242 -13.32 4.68 6.79
C ILE A 242 -12.22 5.72 6.61
N ILE A 243 -12.59 6.85 6.01
CA ILE A 243 -11.78 8.07 6.07
C ILE A 243 -12.09 8.76 7.40
N TYR A 244 -11.08 8.98 8.21
CA TYR A 244 -11.19 9.62 9.52
C TYR A 244 -10.44 10.95 9.52
N ASN A 245 -11.15 12.03 9.84
CA ASN A 245 -10.57 13.35 10.00
C ASN A 245 -10.01 13.48 11.43
N THR A 246 -8.74 13.83 11.54
CA THR A 246 -8.06 13.97 12.84
C THR A 246 -6.99 15.06 12.80
N THR A 247 -6.23 15.18 13.88
CA THR A 247 -5.03 16.02 13.98
C THR A 247 -3.83 15.18 14.36
N SER A 248 -2.65 15.79 14.42
CA SER A 248 -1.43 15.11 14.88
C SER A 248 -1.55 14.50 16.29
N LYS A 249 -2.54 14.91 17.09
CA LYS A 249 -2.83 14.33 18.42
C LYS A 249 -3.15 12.84 18.37
N PHE A 250 -3.77 12.35 17.30
CA PHE A 250 -4.07 10.92 17.16
C PHE A 250 -2.81 10.05 17.26
N PHE A 251 -1.69 10.56 16.79
CA PHE A 251 -0.44 9.81 16.76
C PHE A 251 0.36 9.88 18.06
N GLN A 252 -0.01 10.72 19.03
CA GLN A 252 0.77 10.93 20.26
C GLN A 252 0.90 9.67 21.13
N GLU A 253 -0.04 8.74 21.00
CA GLU A 253 -0.10 7.49 21.78
C GLU A 253 0.44 6.28 21.00
N VAL A 254 0.82 6.46 19.72
CA VAL A 254 1.46 5.42 18.91
C VAL A 254 2.87 5.19 19.45
N ARG A 255 3.01 4.13 20.24
CA ARG A 255 4.29 3.63 20.76
C ARG A 255 4.79 2.47 19.92
#